data_AF-W2S4I5-F1
#
_entry.id   AF-W2S4I5-F1
#
_cell.length_a   1.000
_cell.length_b   1.000
_cell.length_c   1.000
_cell.angle_alpha   90.00
_cell.angle_beta   90.00
_cell.angle_gamma   90.00
#
_symmetry.space_group_name_H-M   'P 1'
#
loop_
_entity.id
_entity.type
_entity.pdbx_description
1 polymer ?
#
loop_
_entity_poly.entity_id
_entity_poly.type
_entity_poly.pdbx_seq_one_letter_code
_entity_poly.pdbx_strand_id
1 'polypeptide(L)' 'MSLWSSYKALSPRTRIFVGFGLMANAALALHFEDQLEELLGVKPTPEEQKHFQQKLPKISVVERDTK' A
#
# COMPACT_ATOMS: atom_id res chain seq x y z
N MET A 1 -24.47 -15.40 -14.25
CA MET A 1 -23.30 -16.09 -13.65
C MET A 1 -22.59 -15.11 -12.73
N SER A 2 -22.23 -15.48 -11.51
CA SER A 2 -21.45 -14.59 -10.64
C SER A 2 -19.97 -14.59 -11.04
N LEU A 3 -19.25 -13.51 -10.72
CA LEU A 3 -17.79 -13.44 -10.91
C LEU A 3 -17.08 -14.59 -10.19
N TRP A 4 -17.59 -14.99 -9.02
CA TRP A 4 -17.10 -16.13 -8.26
C TRP A 4 -17.24 -17.48 -8.99
N SER A 5 -18.38 -17.69 -9.66
CA SER A 5 -18.59 -18.88 -10.48
C SER A 5 -17.63 -18.92 -11.67
N SER A 6 -17.37 -17.78 -12.28
CA SER A 6 -16.45 -17.64 -13.42
C SER A 6 -14.99 -17.88 -13.00
N TYR A 7 -14.58 -17.34 -11.85
CA TYR A 7 -13.27 -17.60 -11.26
C TYR A 7 -13.04 -19.10 -10.97
N LYS A 8 -14.05 -19.77 -10.39
CA LYS A 8 -14.01 -21.21 -10.10
C LYS A 8 -14.12 -22.10 -11.34
N ALA A 9 -14.52 -21.57 -12.50
CA ALA A 9 -14.52 -22.31 -13.75
C ALA A 9 -13.13 -22.35 -14.42
N LEU A 10 -12.22 -21.45 -14.05
CA LEU A 10 -10.85 -21.42 -14.59
C LEU A 10 -10.01 -22.60 -14.09
N SER A 11 -9.04 -23.03 -14.90
CA SER A 11 -8.07 -24.06 -14.52
C SER A 11 -7.21 -23.61 -13.32
N PRO A 12 -6.73 -24.53 -12.45
CA PRO A 12 -5.90 -24.18 -11.30
C PRO A 12 -4.66 -23.35 -11.68
N ARG A 13 -4.01 -23.70 -12.80
CA ARG A 13 -2.84 -22.98 -13.31
C ARG A 13 -3.20 -21.53 -13.70
N THR A 14 -4.33 -21.32 -14.35
CA THR A 14 -4.77 -19.97 -14.75
C THR A 14 -5.09 -19.12 -13.53
N ARG A 15 -5.68 -19.69 -12.47
CA ARG A 15 -5.94 -18.97 -11.22
C ARG A 15 -4.67 -18.47 -10.56
N ILE A 16 -3.61 -19.29 -10.57
CA ILE A 16 -2.29 -18.89 -10.08
C ILE A 16 -1.76 -17.69 -10.86
N PHE A 17 -1.80 -17.73 -12.20
CA PHE A 17 -1.37 -16.59 -13.02
C PHE A 17 -2.18 -15.32 -12.77
N VAL A 18 -3.50 -15.43 -12.62
CA VAL A 18 -4.36 -14.29 -12.26
C VAL A 18 -3.96 -13.72 -10.90
N GLY A 19 -3.75 -14.57 -9.90
CA GLY A 19 -3.30 -14.16 -8.58
C GLY A 19 -1.94 -13.47 -8.63
N PHE A 20 -0.96 -14.06 -9.33
CA PHE A 20 0.37 -13.47 -9.51
C PHE A 20 0.31 -12.15 -10.28
N GLY A 21 -0.49 -12.04 -11.33
CA GLY A 21 -0.66 -10.79 -12.08
C GLY A 21 -1.21 -9.69 -11.20
N LEU A 22 -2.21 -10.00 -10.37
CA LEU A 22 -2.80 -9.03 -9.44
C LEU A 22 -1.80 -8.59 -8.37
N MET A 23 -1.06 -9.54 -7.80
CA MET A 23 -0.03 -9.26 -6.79
C MET A 23 1.15 -8.47 -7.36
N ALA A 24 1.62 -8.82 -8.55
CA ALA A 24 2.68 -8.10 -9.24
C ALA A 24 2.26 -6.67 -9.56
N ASN A 25 1.04 -6.48 -10.07
CA ASN A 25 0.51 -5.14 -10.32
C ASN A 25 0.41 -4.30 -9.03
N ALA A 26 -0.06 -4.89 -7.93
CA ALA A 26 -0.11 -4.22 -6.64
C ALA A 26 1.30 -3.86 -6.12
N ALA A 27 2.27 -4.76 -6.26
CA ALA A 27 3.65 -4.52 -5.85
C ALA A 27 4.28 -3.38 -6.67
N LEU A 28 4.04 -3.33 -7.99
CA LEU A 28 4.48 -2.24 -8.84
C LEU A 28 3.82 -0.92 -8.43
N ALA A 29 2.51 -0.92 -8.16
CA ALA A 29 1.80 0.27 -7.71
C ALA A 29 2.39 0.85 -6.41
N LEU A 30 2.69 -0.01 -5.42
CA LEU A 30 3.34 0.41 -4.17
C LEU A 30 4.77 0.89 -4.38
N HIS A 31 5.52 0.26 -5.29
CA HIS A 31 6.90 0.66 -5.54
C HIS A 31 7.01 2.00 -6.27
N PHE A 32 6.04 2.31 -7.12
CA PHE A 32 6.00 3.55 -7.91
C PHE A 32 5.08 4.61 -7.31
N GLU A 33 4.67 4.47 -6.05
CA GLU A 33 3.77 5.39 -5.36
C GLU A 33 4.31 6.82 -5.41
N ASP A 34 5.58 7.06 -5.08
CA ASP A 34 6.20 8.39 -5.13
C ASP A 34 6.13 9.06 -6.52
N GLN A 35 6.30 8.25 -7.59
CA GLN A 35 6.27 8.75 -8.97
C GLN A 35 4.84 9.01 -9.43
N LEU A 36 3.90 8.18 -8.98
CA LEU A 36 2.47 8.39 -9.18
C LEU A 36 2.00 9.66 -8.45
N GLU A 37 2.45 9.90 -7.22
CA GLU A 37 2.13 11.12 -6.48
C GLU A 37 2.66 12.38 -7.18
N GLU A 38 3.85 12.31 -7.76
CA GLU A 38 4.43 13.40 -8.55
C GLU A 38 3.66 13.67 -9.85
N LEU A 39 3.31 12.62 -10.60
CA LEU A 39 2.53 12.72 -11.83
C LEU A 39 1.09 13.19 -11.59
N LEU A 40 0.48 12.72 -10.49
CA LEU A 40 -0.87 13.10 -10.09
C LEU A 40 -0.91 14.46 -9.37
N GLY A 41 0.25 15.07 -9.11
CA GLY A 41 0.36 16.39 -8.47
C GLY A 41 -0.10 16.40 -7.01
N VAL A 42 -0.14 15.24 -6.36
CA VAL A 42 -0.52 15.08 -4.94
C VAL A 42 0.69 14.97 -4.02
N LYS A 43 1.90 15.05 -4.57
CA LYS A 43 3.16 15.09 -3.81
C LYS A 43 3.14 16.23 -2.80
N PRO A 44 3.25 15.97 -1.48
CA PRO A 44 3.17 17.01 -0.46
C PRO A 44 4.31 18.01 -0.60
N THR A 45 4.00 19.30 -0.52
CA THR A 45 5.00 20.37 -0.59
C THR A 45 5.95 20.32 0.62
N PRO A 46 7.19 20.85 0.52
CA PRO A 46 8.15 20.83 1.63
C PRO A 46 7.63 21.52 2.91
N GLU A 47 6.71 22.47 2.77
CA GLU A 47 6.11 23.19 3.90
C GLU A 47 5.03 22.34 4.60
N GLU A 48 4.19 21.63 3.84
CA GLU A 48 3.18 20.71 4.38
C GLU A 48 3.81 19.55 5.14
N GLN A 49 4.94 19.02 4.65
CA GLN A 49 5.69 17.99 5.36
C GLN A 49 6.21 18.48 6.71
N LYS A 50 6.70 19.73 6.79
CA LYS A 50 7.14 20.33 8.06
C LYS A 50 5.98 20.53 9.03
N HIS A 51 4.83 20.98 8.55
CA HIS A 51 3.63 21.09 9.37
C HIS A 51 3.13 19.73 9.86
N PHE A 52 3.23 18.68 9.05
CA PHE A 52 2.90 17.32 9.45
C PHE A 52 3.84 16.81 10.55
N GLN A 53 5.15 16.99 10.39
CA GLN A 53 6.15 16.58 11.40
C GLN A 53 5.95 17.29 12.75
N GLN A 54 5.52 18.55 12.74
CA GLN A 54 5.19 19.29 13.97
C GLN A 54 3.92 18.78 14.67
N LYS A 55 2.98 18.18 13.92
CA LYS A 55 1.73 17.61 14.45
C LYS A 55 1.89 16.17 14.94
N LEU A 56 2.99 15.50 14.62
CA LEU A 56 3.23 14.14 15.10
C LEU A 56 3.45 14.14 16.62
N PRO A 57 2.75 13.28 17.37
CA PRO A 57 2.95 13.17 18.81
C PRO A 57 4.35 12.62 19.11
N LYS A 58 5.07 13.26 20.04
CA LYS A 58 6.35 12.73 20.53
C LYS A 58 6.09 11.50 21.40
N ILE A 59 6.47 10.32 20.90
CA ILE A 59 6.38 9.07 21.65
C ILE A 59 7.60 8.98 22.58
N SER A 60 7.40 9.09 23.88
CA SER A 60 8.41 8.76 24.89
C SER A 60 8.21 7.32 25.35
N VAL A 61 9.19 6.45 25.09
CA VAL A 61 9.19 5.10 25.65
C VAL A 61 9.58 5.20 27.12
N VAL A 62 8.68 4.77 28.00
CA VAL A 62 8.95 4.68 29.45
C VAL A 62 9.20 3.21 29.76
N GLU A 63 10.40 2.88 30.23
CA GLU A 63 10.70 1.56 30.77
C GLU A 63 9.85 1.30 32.01
N ARG A 64 9.18 0.16 32.05
CA ARG A 64 8.37 -0.28 33.20
C ARG A 64 9.21 -1.28 33.96
N ASP A 65 9.55 -0.97 35.20
CA ASP A 65 10.16 -1.95 36.11
C ASP A 65 9.18 -3.11 36.32
N THR A 66 9.50 -4.27 35.76
CA THR A 66 8.87 -5.55 36.09
C THR A 66 9.29 -5.94 37.50
N LYS A 67 8.35 -5.83 38.43
CA LYS A 67 8.49 -6.29 39.81
C LYS A 67 8.08 -7.75 39.96
#